data_AF-A0A0A0BJA6-F1
#
_entry.id   AF-A0A0A0BJA6-F1
#
_cell.length_a   1.000
_cell.length_b   1.000
_cell.length_c   1.000
_cell.angle_alpha   90.00
_cell.angle_beta   90.00
_cell.angle_gamma   90.00
#
_symmetry.space_group_name_H-M   'P 1'
#
loop_
_entity.id
_entity.type
_entity.pdbx_description
1 polymer ?
#
loop_
_entity_poly.entity_id
_entity_poly.type
_entity_poly.pdbx_seq_one_letter_code
_entity_poly.pdbx_strand_id
1 'polypeptide(L)' 'MKPQVSIEQVLSAEPPPYFVIHKDEQGQLETLDNHFASYQQALDFVLEQGWQVKREQANNSLHVETRFLKP' A
#
# COMPACT_ATOMS: atom_id res chain seq x y z
N MET A 1 -20.27 4.50 -4.62
CA MET A 1 -18.99 4.98 -4.07
C MET A 1 -17.90 4.03 -4.55
N LYS A 2 -16.71 4.52 -4.89
CA LYS A 2 -15.61 3.62 -5.26
C LYS A 2 -15.11 2.91 -3.99
N PRO A 3 -14.82 1.60 -4.04
CA PRO A 3 -14.27 0.91 -2.88
C PRO A 3 -12.88 1.49 -2.56
N GLN A 4 -12.57 1.55 -1.27
CA GLN A 4 -11.25 1.98 -0.82
C GLN A 4 -10.36 0.76 -0.69
N VAL A 5 -9.09 0.87 -1.06
CA VAL A 5 -8.15 -0.25 -0.96
C VAL A 5 -6.84 0.17 -0.30
N SER A 6 -6.29 -0.64 0.59
CA SER A 6 -4.96 -0.44 1.16
C SER A 6 -3.99 -1.45 0.55
N ILE A 7 -2.75 -1.04 0.33
CA ILE A 7 -1.69 -1.93 -0.16
C ILE A 7 -0.74 -2.14 1.01
N GLU A 8 -0.67 -3.38 1.52
CA GLU A 8 0.19 -3.75 2.64
C GLU A 8 1.36 -4.61 2.13
N GLN A 9 2.56 -4.37 2.68
CA GLN A 9 3.71 -5.21 2.41
C GLN A 9 3.79 -6.32 3.46
N VAL A 10 3.67 -7.57 3.03
CA VAL A 10 3.83 -8.73 3.89
C VAL A 10 5.28 -9.17 3.89
N LEU A 11 5.96 -8.88 5.00
CA LEU A 11 7.29 -9.39 5.31
C LEU A 11 7.14 -10.82 5.84
N SER A 12 7.07 -11.80 4.94
CA SER A 12 7.08 -13.21 5.34
C SER A 12 8.46 -13.59 5.89
N ALA A 13 8.48 -14.53 6.84
CA ALA A 13 9.71 -15.06 7.43
C ALA A 13 10.64 -15.73 6.39
N GLU A 14 10.08 -16.12 5.24
CA GLU A 14 10.81 -16.64 4.09
C GLU A 14 10.71 -15.63 2.93
N PRO A 15 11.84 -15.20 2.35
CA PRO A 15 11.84 -14.34 1.17
C PRO A 15 11.25 -15.07 -0.06
N PRO A 16 10.67 -14.33 -1.04
CA PRO A 16 10.65 -12.88 -1.16
C PRO A 16 9.45 -12.20 -0.47
N PRO A 17 9.60 -10.94 0.00
CA PRO A 17 8.46 -10.15 0.45
C PRO A 17 7.48 -9.93 -0.70
N TYR A 18 6.20 -9.89 -0.38
CA TYR A 18 5.13 -9.65 -1.34
C TYR A 18 4.18 -8.56 -0.82
N PHE A 19 3.43 -7.98 -1.72
CA PHE A 19 2.41 -6.97 -1.42
C PHE A 19 1.03 -7.60 -1.61
N VAL A 20 0.10 -7.26 -0.74
CA VAL A 20 -1.30 -7.66 -0.81
C VAL A 20 -2.20 -6.44 -0.81
N ILE A 21 -3.42 -6.59 -1.32
CA ILE A 21 -4.40 -5.51 -1.40
C ILE A 21 -5.55 -5.85 -0.46
N HIS A 22 -5.85 -4.95 0.48
CA HIS A 22 -7.04 -5.01 1.32
C HIS A 22 -8.11 -4.08 0.77
N LYS A 23 -9.22 -4.63 0.31
CA LYS A 23 -10.36 -3.90 -0.22
C LYS A 23 -11.40 -3.69 0.88
N ASP A 24 -11.67 -2.44 1.21
CA ASP A 24 -12.78 -2.02 2.06
C ASP A 24 -13.98 -1.64 1.20
N GLU A 25 -15.01 -2.48 1.25
CA GLU A 25 -16.29 -2.23 0.58
C GLU A 25 -17.42 -2.30 1.62
N GLN A 26 -18.03 -1.14 1.88
CA GLN A 26 -19.20 -1.02 2.78
C GLN A 26 -18.96 -1.51 4.23
N GLY A 27 -17.73 -1.41 4.74
CA GLY A 27 -17.34 -1.85 6.08
C GLY A 27 -16.90 -3.31 6.15
N GLN A 28 -16.79 -3.99 5.01
CA GLN A 28 -16.20 -5.31 4.90
C GLN A 28 -14.80 -5.18 4.30
N LEU A 29 -13.79 -5.51 5.11
CA LEU A 29 -12.40 -5.57 4.69
C LEU A 29 -12.12 -6.96 4.10
N GLU A 30 -11.96 -7.03 2.79
CA GLU A 30 -11.61 -8.24 2.05
C GLU A 30 -10.15 -8.16 1.60
N THR A 31 -9.34 -9.15 1.98
CA THR A 31 -7.96 -9.23 1.48
C THR A 31 -7.96 -10.01 0.18
N LEU A 32 -7.46 -9.40 -0.89
CA LEU A 32 -7.27 -10.10 -2.15
C LEU A 32 -6.08 -11.05 -1.99
N ASP A 33 -6.27 -12.32 -2.34
CA ASP A 33 -5.23 -13.36 -2.37
C ASP A 33 -4.20 -13.14 -3.50
N ASN A 34 -4.09 -11.90 -3.99
CA ASN A 34 -3.14 -11.51 -5.01
C ASN A 34 -1.83 -11.08 -4.35
N HIS A 35 -0.79 -11.86 -4.60
CA HIS A 35 0.56 -11.56 -4.18
C HIS A 35 1.29 -10.81 -5.29
N PHE A 36 1.65 -9.55 -5.02
CA PHE A 36 2.41 -8.73 -5.95
C PHE A 36 3.88 -8.69 -5.53
N ALA A 37 4.80 -8.75 -6.50
CA ALA A 37 6.22 -8.64 -6.23
C ALA A 37 6.65 -7.18 -5.94
N SER A 38 5.80 -6.21 -6.25
CA SER A 38 6.11 -4.78 -6.09
C SER A 38 4.85 -3.96 -5.86
N TYR A 39 4.98 -2.91 -5.06
CA TYR A 39 3.91 -1.93 -4.82
C TYR A 39 3.33 -1.35 -6.11
N GLN A 40 4.17 -1.09 -7.12
CA GLN A 40 3.72 -0.56 -8.42
C GLN A 40 2.75 -1.52 -9.14
N GLN A 41 2.99 -2.83 -9.09
CA GLN A 41 2.08 -3.80 -9.70
C GLN A 41 0.73 -3.85 -8.97
N ALA A 42 0.76 -3.79 -7.64
CA ALA A 42 -0.46 -3.70 -6.85
C ALA A 42 -1.23 -2.40 -7.14
N LEU A 43 -0.52 -1.27 -7.27
CA LEU A 43 -1.11 0.02 -7.60
C LEU A 43 -1.73 0.03 -9.00
N ASP A 44 -1.02 -0.49 -10.00
CA ASP A 44 -1.51 -0.57 -11.37
C ASP A 44 -2.80 -1.40 -11.44
N PHE A 45 -2.82 -2.57 -10.78
CA PHE A 45 -4.03 -3.39 -10.65
C PHE A 45 -5.20 -2.61 -10.03
N VAL A 46 -4.96 -1.88 -8.94
CA VAL A 46 -5.98 -1.05 -8.29
C VAL A 46 -6.51 0.05 -9.23
N LEU A 47 -5.63 0.68 -10.00
CA LEU A 47 -5.98 1.73 -10.96
C LEU A 47 -6.77 1.16 -12.15
N GLU A 48 -6.39 -0.01 -12.66
CA GLU A 48 -7.12 -0.73 -13.71
C GLU A 48 -8.54 -1.09 -13.27
N GLN A 49 -8.72 -1.52 -12.02
CA GLN A 49 -10.03 -1.78 -11.43
C GLN A 49 -10.83 -0.50 -11.11
N GLY A 50 -10.20 0.67 -11.21
CA GLY A 50 -10.81 1.97 -10.93
C GLY A 50 -11.11 2.21 -9.44
N TRP A 51 -10.46 1.44 -8.55
CA TRP A 51 -10.61 1.56 -7.10
C TRP A 51 -9.75 2.70 -6.54
N GLN A 52 -10.05 3.13 -5.31
CA GLN A 52 -9.34 4.23 -4.69
C GLN A 52 -8.35 3.73 -3.64
N VAL A 53 -7.05 3.89 -3.89
CA VAL A 53 -6.04 3.60 -2.86
C VAL A 53 -6.25 4.52 -1.66
N LYS A 54 -6.53 3.92 -0.51
CA LYS A 54 -6.46 4.54 0.79
C LYS A 54 -4.98 4.83 1.02
N ARG A 55 -4.60 6.10 0.89
CA ARG A 55 -3.27 6.55 1.31
C ARG A 55 -3.24 6.36 2.83
N GLU A 56 -2.64 5.27 3.29
CA GLU A 56 -2.10 5.27 4.64
C GLU A 56 -1.20 6.50 4.73
N GLN A 57 -1.50 7.36 5.69
CA GLN A 57 -0.58 8.42 6.08
C GLN A 57 0.77 7.74 6.26
N ALA A 58 1.75 8.16 5.48
CA ALA A 58 3.12 7.66 5.53
C ALA A 58 3.63 7.83 6.96
N ASN A 59 3.36 6.84 7.81
CA ASN A 59 3.73 6.84 9.22
C ASN A 59 5.03 6.07 9.41
N ASN A 60 5.89 6.04 8.39
CA ASN A 60 7.33 5.99 8.61
C ASN A 60 8.14 6.39 7.36
N SER A 61 9.01 7.38 7.58
CA SER A 61 10.26 7.57 6.88
C SER A 61 10.27 8.38 5.57
N LEU A 62 9.60 9.52 5.57
CA LEU A 62 10.25 10.75 5.10
C LEU A 62 10.75 11.53 6.33
N HIS A 63 11.58 10.89 7.15
CA HIS A 63 12.57 11.64 7.94
C HIS A 63 13.57 12.20 6.94
N VAL A 64 13.16 13.24 6.21
CA VAL A 64 14.13 14.20 5.71
C VAL A 64 14.55 14.97 6.95
N GLU A 65 15.51 14.41 7.70
CA GLU A 65 16.35 15.22 8.58
C GLU A 65 16.99 16.28 7.67
N THR A 66 16.30 17.41 7.46
CA THR A 66 16.92 18.64 6.99
C THR A 66 17.85 19.09 8.09
N ARG A 67 19.01 18.45 8.13
CA ARG A 67 20.07 18.75 9.06
C ARG A 67 21.11 19.56 8.29
N PHE A 68 21.36 20.77 8.84
CA PHE A 68 22.51 21.65 8.61
C PHE A 68 22.39 22.60 7.40
N LEU A 69 22.58 23.92 7.52
CA LEU A 69 23.13 24.78 8.58
C LEU A 69 22.48 26.18 8.50
N LYS A 70 22.24 26.79 9.67
CA LYS A 70 22.05 28.24 9.81
C LYS A 70 23.34 28.96 9.37
N PRO A 71 23.25 30.06 8.59
CA PRO A 71 24.32 31.06 8.58
C PRO A 71 24.36 31.86 9.89
#